data_AF-A0A932BL23-F1
#
_entry.id   AF-A0A932BL23-F1
#
_cell.length_a   1.000
_cell.length_b   1.000
_cell.length_c   1.000
_cell.angle_alpha   90.00
_cell.angle_beta   90.00
_cell.angle_gamma   90.00
#
_symmetry.space_group_name_H-M   'P 1'
#
loop_
_entity.id
_entity.type
_entity.pdbx_description
1 polymer ?
#
loop_
_entity_poly.entity_id
_entity_poly.type
_entity_poly.pdbx_seq_one_letter_code
_entity_poly.pdbx_strand_id
1 'polypeptide(L)'
;MVAEQVTRNAPSASRFEADQYAVWNEIGVWQARAVDHSSTQALHDVYQREQPSVDYLVRAFPMPAGTRGVAIGLFNRLVGLDLFDSAETLERQWPRLVASAASALLDQQRAIDAGVAPKPAHRRLDSGALDRMLSRAASALTDATVTPSVGLGRDVRFSAPKIVGTALVHDRRAIHVALFR
;
A
#
# COMPACT_ATOMS: atom_id res chain seq x y z
N MET A 1 12.33 49.23 20.17
CA MET A 1 11.88 49.49 18.79
C MET A 1 11.13 48.24 18.34
N VAL A 2 9.80 48.22 18.57
CA VAL A 2 8.71 48.30 17.56
C VAL A 2 8.52 46.95 16.86
N ALA A 3 7.37 46.27 16.78
CA ALA A 3 6.01 46.31 17.33
C ALA A 3 5.37 44.96 16.84
N GLU A 4 4.71 44.16 17.68
CA GLU A 4 3.26 44.12 17.93
C GLU A 4 2.35 43.66 16.74
N GLN A 5 1.73 42.49 16.95
CA GLN A 5 0.37 42.03 16.58
C GLN A 5 -0.28 42.41 15.23
N VAL A 6 -0.80 41.40 14.50
CA VAL A 6 -2.24 41.30 14.13
C VAL A 6 -2.67 39.83 14.03
N THR A 7 -3.74 39.49 14.75
CA THR A 7 -4.49 38.23 14.72
C THR A 7 -5.58 38.18 13.64
N ARG A 8 -5.99 36.96 13.26
CA ARG A 8 -7.33 36.51 12.78
C ARG A 8 -7.77 36.82 11.34
N ASN A 9 -7.84 35.77 10.51
CA ASN A 9 -9.11 35.16 10.05
C ASN A 9 -8.87 33.89 9.20
N ALA A 10 -9.62 32.82 9.51
CA ALA A 10 -9.69 31.55 8.79
C ALA A 10 -10.53 31.66 7.49
N PRO A 11 -10.96 30.57 6.85
CA PRO A 11 -10.23 29.46 6.24
C PRO A 11 -10.52 29.45 4.72
N SER A 12 -9.52 29.28 3.86
CA SER A 12 -9.81 28.93 2.47
C SER A 12 -8.64 28.23 1.81
N ALA A 13 -8.97 27.15 1.11
CA ALA A 13 -8.09 26.32 0.31
C ALA A 13 -7.01 25.56 1.11
N SER A 14 -7.42 24.59 1.94
CA SER A 14 -6.66 23.33 1.94
C SER A 14 -6.82 22.75 0.54
N ARG A 15 -5.88 23.12 -0.33
CA ARG A 15 -5.72 22.56 -1.66
C ARG A 15 -5.49 21.07 -1.41
N PHE A 16 -6.55 20.28 -1.51
CA PHE A 16 -6.46 18.85 -1.77
C PHE A 16 -5.92 18.74 -3.19
N GLU A 17 -4.65 19.11 -3.38
CA GLU A 17 -3.89 18.64 -4.53
C GLU A 17 -3.92 17.13 -4.39
N ALA A 18 -4.76 16.56 -5.24
CA ALA A 18 -4.94 15.16 -5.45
C ALA A 18 -3.58 14.57 -5.83
N ASP A 19 -2.81 14.19 -4.82
CA ASP A 19 -1.76 13.20 -4.97
C ASP A 19 -2.45 11.84 -5.14
N GLN A 20 -3.20 11.69 -6.23
CA GLN A 20 -3.89 10.46 -6.63
C GLN A 20 -2.91 9.33 -6.99
N TYR A 21 -1.63 9.52 -6.69
CA TYR A 21 -0.57 8.51 -6.73
C TYR A 21 0.03 8.22 -5.34
N ALA A 22 -0.11 9.09 -4.32
CA ALA A 22 0.56 8.98 -3.01
C ALA A 22 0.34 7.67 -2.25
N VAL A 23 -0.88 7.14 -2.21
CA VAL A 23 -1.18 5.95 -1.38
C VAL A 23 -0.49 4.69 -1.92
N TRP A 24 -0.32 4.61 -3.23
CA TRP A 24 0.34 3.47 -3.90
C TRP A 24 1.82 3.72 -4.13
N ASN A 25 2.22 5.00 -4.12
CA ASN A 25 3.61 5.39 -3.98
C ASN A 25 4.13 5.06 -2.58
N GLU A 26 3.35 4.79 -1.53
CA GLU A 26 3.92 4.46 -0.21
C GLU A 26 4.70 3.13 -0.21
N ILE A 27 4.29 2.12 -1.00
CA ILE A 27 5.11 0.93 -1.27
C ILE A 27 6.35 1.30 -2.12
N GLY A 28 6.21 2.27 -3.03
CA GLY A 28 7.32 2.89 -3.78
C GLY A 28 8.21 3.85 -2.95
N VAL A 29 7.74 4.39 -1.83
CA VAL A 29 8.42 5.41 -1.01
C VAL A 29 9.32 4.72 0.01
N TRP A 30 9.05 3.46 0.35
CA TRP A 30 10.09 2.57 0.90
C TRP A 30 11.25 2.37 -0.09
N GLN A 31 11.03 2.49 -1.41
CA GLN A 31 12.12 2.52 -2.40
C GLN A 31 12.85 3.87 -2.40
N ALA A 32 12.18 5.01 -2.19
CA ALA A 32 12.83 6.33 -2.14
C ALA A 32 13.88 6.46 -1.01
N ARG A 33 13.73 5.71 0.10
CA ARG A 33 14.74 5.69 1.18
C ARG A 33 15.94 4.78 0.89
N ALA A 34 15.87 3.93 -0.14
CA ALA A 34 16.98 3.13 -0.66
C ALA A 34 17.59 3.72 -1.94
N VAL A 35 16.99 4.79 -2.50
CA VAL A 35 17.41 5.46 -3.74
C VAL A 35 18.19 6.72 -3.40
N ASP A 36 19.41 6.54 -2.89
CA ASP A 36 20.41 7.63 -2.85
C ASP A 36 21.32 7.63 -4.10
N HIS A 37 21.16 6.66 -5.02
CA HIS A 37 22.15 6.42 -6.10
C HIS A 37 21.61 6.05 -7.49
N SER A 38 20.34 6.27 -7.85
CA SER A 38 19.86 6.00 -9.22
C SER A 38 19.13 7.20 -9.82
N SER A 39 19.56 7.66 -11.00
CA SER A 39 18.84 8.66 -11.77
C SER A 39 17.46 8.10 -12.15
N THR A 40 16.40 8.88 -11.95
CA THR A 40 15.01 8.48 -12.20
C THR A 40 14.77 7.93 -13.62
N GLN A 41 15.57 8.37 -14.60
CA GLN A 41 15.57 7.84 -15.96
C GLN A 41 16.00 6.36 -16.03
N ALA A 42 17.00 5.94 -15.27
CA ALA A 42 17.46 4.55 -15.25
C ALA A 42 16.39 3.61 -14.63
N LEU A 43 15.66 4.10 -13.63
CA LEU A 43 14.58 3.33 -13.00
C LEU A 43 13.35 3.22 -13.93
N HIS A 44 13.04 4.27 -14.69
CA HIS A 44 11.98 4.26 -15.69
C HIS A 44 12.22 3.20 -16.78
N ASP A 45 13.43 3.12 -17.32
CA ASP A 45 13.80 2.13 -18.33
C ASP A 45 13.70 0.68 -17.81
N VAL A 46 14.05 0.46 -16.53
CA VAL A 46 13.86 -0.83 -15.87
C VAL A 46 12.39 -1.21 -15.82
N TYR A 47 11.50 -0.31 -15.39
CA TYR A 47 10.07 -0.58 -15.33
C TYR A 47 9.46 -0.84 -16.71
N GLN A 48 9.87 -0.09 -17.75
CA GLN A 48 9.41 -0.36 -19.11
C GLN A 48 9.81 -1.76 -19.60
N ARG A 49 11.06 -2.16 -19.34
CA ARG A 49 11.57 -3.49 -19.72
C ARG A 49 10.82 -4.62 -19.01
N GLU A 50 10.32 -4.36 -17.80
CA GLU A 50 9.62 -5.33 -16.97
C GLU A 50 8.11 -5.39 -17.20
N GLN A 51 7.54 -4.40 -17.91
CA GLN A 51 6.11 -4.34 -18.20
C GLN A 51 5.53 -5.65 -18.77
N PRO A 52 6.20 -6.37 -19.71
CA PRO A 52 5.70 -7.65 -20.20
C PRO A 52 5.57 -8.73 -19.12
N SER A 53 6.47 -8.74 -18.13
CA SER A 53 6.42 -9.68 -16.99
C SER A 53 5.27 -9.34 -16.04
N VAL A 54 5.03 -8.05 -15.81
CA VAL A 54 3.89 -7.56 -15.02
C VAL A 54 2.58 -7.93 -15.71
N ASP A 55 2.45 -7.64 -17.01
CA ASP A 55 1.27 -7.96 -17.81
C ASP A 55 0.98 -9.46 -17.85
N TYR A 56 2.03 -10.29 -17.92
CA TYR A 56 1.90 -11.74 -17.83
C TYR A 56 1.30 -12.16 -16.49
N LEU A 57 1.81 -11.62 -15.37
CA LEU A 57 1.29 -11.96 -14.04
C LEU A 57 -0.16 -11.48 -13.84
N VAL A 58 -0.51 -10.28 -14.32
CA VAL A 58 -1.90 -9.79 -14.29
C VAL A 58 -2.85 -10.74 -15.00
N ARG A 59 -2.45 -11.32 -16.14
CA ARG A 59 -3.26 -12.31 -16.88
C ARG A 59 -3.29 -13.67 -16.19
N ALA A 60 -2.19 -14.08 -15.57
CA ALA A 60 -2.05 -15.39 -14.94
C ALA A 60 -2.82 -15.53 -13.62
N PHE A 61 -3.14 -14.40 -12.97
CA PHE A 61 -3.87 -14.36 -11.69
C PHE A 61 -5.23 -13.68 -11.87
N PRO A 62 -6.25 -14.35 -12.42
CA PRO A 62 -7.61 -13.81 -12.45
C PRO A 62 -8.22 -13.77 -11.04
N MET A 63 -9.15 -12.84 -10.81
CA MET A 63 -9.85 -12.72 -9.52
C MET A 63 -10.72 -13.95 -9.28
N PRO A 64 -10.60 -14.64 -8.13
CA PRO A 64 -11.51 -15.73 -7.79
C PRO A 64 -12.92 -15.20 -7.52
N ALA A 65 -13.94 -15.89 -8.03
CA ALA A 65 -15.34 -15.47 -7.94
C ALA A 65 -15.80 -15.24 -6.49
N GLY A 66 -16.50 -14.11 -6.25
CA GLY A 66 -17.06 -13.76 -4.95
C GLY A 66 -16.05 -13.28 -3.90
N THR A 67 -14.78 -13.15 -4.27
CA THR A 67 -13.72 -12.67 -3.37
C THR A 67 -13.93 -11.20 -3.02
N ARG A 68 -13.64 -10.85 -1.76
CA ARG A 68 -13.73 -9.48 -1.23
C ARG A 68 -12.41 -8.97 -0.66
N GLY A 69 -11.34 -9.75 -0.79
CA GLY A 69 -10.03 -9.29 -0.39
C GLY A 69 -8.92 -10.18 -0.88
N VAL A 70 -7.70 -9.67 -0.81
CA VAL A 70 -6.49 -10.36 -1.22
C VAL A 70 -5.43 -10.18 -0.16
N ALA A 71 -4.70 -11.25 0.14
CA ALA A 71 -3.50 -11.22 0.97
C ALA A 71 -2.31 -11.55 0.06
N ILE A 72 -1.32 -10.67 0.00
CA ILE A 72 -0.19 -10.76 -0.91
C ILE A 72 1.03 -11.26 -0.13
N GLY A 73 1.52 -12.44 -0.52
CA GLY A 73 2.73 -13.03 0.02
C GLY A 73 3.85 -13.05 -1.01
N LEU A 74 5.04 -12.60 -0.61
CA LEU A 74 6.27 -12.75 -1.38
C LEU A 74 7.21 -13.68 -0.61
N PHE A 75 7.49 -14.85 -1.19
CA PHE A 75 8.27 -15.92 -0.57
C PHE A 75 7.71 -16.34 0.80
N ASN A 76 8.45 -16.12 1.89
CA ASN A 76 8.03 -16.47 3.25
C ASN A 76 7.39 -15.30 4.03
N ARG A 77 7.09 -14.18 3.37
CA ARG A 77 6.57 -12.97 4.02
C ARG A 77 5.23 -12.56 3.44
N LEU A 78 4.29 -12.23 4.34
CA LEU A 78 3.09 -11.49 3.97
C LEU A 78 3.46 -10.01 3.89
N VAL A 79 3.25 -9.40 2.72
CA VAL A 79 3.67 -8.02 2.43
C VAL A 79 2.49 -7.06 2.43
N GLY A 80 1.28 -7.55 2.12
CA GLY A 80 0.10 -6.71 2.12
C GLY A 80 -1.20 -7.48 2.22
N LEU A 81 -2.26 -6.76 2.54
CA LEU A 81 -3.63 -7.25 2.51
C LEU A 81 -4.58 -6.10 2.17
N ASP A 82 -5.52 -6.36 1.26
CA ASP A 82 -6.60 -5.45 0.89
C ASP A 82 -7.95 -6.14 1.09
N LEU A 83 -8.87 -5.49 1.79
CA LEU A 83 -10.26 -5.93 1.99
C LEU A 83 -11.21 -4.86 1.48
N PHE A 84 -12.27 -5.27 0.80
CA PHE A 84 -13.31 -4.41 0.25
C PHE A 84 -14.69 -4.88 0.72
N ASP A 85 -15.63 -3.95 0.87
CA ASP A 85 -17.03 -4.27 1.17
C ASP A 85 -17.77 -4.90 -0.03
N SER A 86 -17.32 -4.58 -1.25
CA SER A 86 -17.90 -5.05 -2.51
C SER A 86 -16.88 -5.82 -3.36
N ALA A 87 -17.32 -6.98 -3.86
CA ALA A 87 -16.55 -7.76 -4.83
C ALA A 87 -16.39 -7.03 -6.16
N GLU A 88 -17.36 -6.20 -6.56
CA GLU A 88 -17.28 -5.39 -7.78
C GLU A 88 -16.17 -4.32 -7.67
N THR A 89 -16.02 -3.71 -6.49
CA THR A 89 -14.94 -2.75 -6.24
C THR A 89 -13.58 -3.44 -6.33
N LEU A 90 -13.45 -4.63 -5.70
CA LEU A 90 -12.23 -5.41 -5.81
C LEU A 90 -11.93 -5.80 -7.26
N GLU A 91 -12.93 -6.22 -8.04
CA GLU A 91 -12.76 -6.60 -9.45
C GLU A 91 -12.16 -5.46 -10.27
N ARG A 92 -12.65 -4.23 -10.06
CA ARG A 92 -12.11 -3.02 -10.71
C ARG A 92 -10.68 -2.70 -10.29
N GLN A 93 -10.28 -3.02 -9.05
CA GLN A 93 -8.92 -2.80 -8.54
C GLN A 93 -7.99 -3.99 -8.80
N TRP A 94 -8.52 -5.17 -9.14
CA TRP A 94 -7.78 -6.41 -9.19
C TRP A 94 -6.55 -6.36 -10.11
N PRO A 95 -6.63 -5.86 -11.37
CA PRO A 95 -5.45 -5.77 -12.23
C PRO A 95 -4.34 -4.92 -11.62
N ARG A 96 -4.69 -3.85 -10.91
CA ARG A 96 -3.72 -2.94 -10.25
C ARG A 96 -3.07 -3.61 -9.04
N LEU A 97 -3.84 -4.36 -8.24
CA LEU A 97 -3.32 -5.09 -7.09
C LEU A 97 -2.33 -6.19 -7.52
N VAL A 98 -2.68 -6.96 -8.56
CA VAL A 98 -1.77 -7.98 -9.11
C VAL A 98 -0.53 -7.33 -9.74
N ALA A 99 -0.68 -6.22 -10.47
CA ALA A 99 0.46 -5.50 -11.03
C ALA A 99 1.40 -4.98 -9.94
N SER A 100 0.87 -4.44 -8.84
CA SER A 100 1.67 -3.99 -7.70
C SER A 100 2.43 -5.15 -7.04
N ALA A 101 1.77 -6.29 -6.84
CA ALA A 101 2.43 -7.49 -6.31
C ALA A 101 3.54 -8.00 -7.25
N ALA A 102 3.31 -7.95 -8.57
CA ALA A 102 4.30 -8.31 -9.58
C ALA A 102 5.52 -7.40 -9.53
N SER A 103 5.32 -6.08 -9.48
CA SER A 103 6.43 -5.12 -9.34
C SER A 103 7.22 -5.36 -8.07
N ALA A 104 6.54 -5.54 -6.93
CA ALA A 104 7.22 -5.81 -5.65
C ALA A 104 8.05 -7.12 -5.69
N LEU A 105 7.58 -8.15 -6.39
CA LEU A 105 8.34 -9.37 -6.62
C LEU A 105 9.61 -9.10 -7.45
N LEU A 106 9.48 -8.34 -8.54
CA LEU A 106 10.61 -8.01 -9.42
C LEU A 106 11.65 -7.14 -8.69
N ASP A 107 11.20 -6.14 -7.92
CA ASP A 107 12.06 -5.32 -7.07
C ASP A 107 12.88 -6.19 -6.10
N GLN A 108 12.20 -7.13 -5.43
CA GLN A 108 12.84 -8.03 -4.49
C GLN A 108 13.84 -8.96 -5.20
N GLN A 109 13.51 -9.45 -6.39
CA GLN A 109 14.42 -10.25 -7.19
C GLN A 109 15.68 -9.48 -7.58
N ARG A 110 15.53 -8.21 -8.03
CA ARG A 110 16.68 -7.34 -8.33
C ARG A 110 17.56 -7.11 -7.10
N ALA A 111 16.96 -6.87 -5.93
CA ALA A 111 17.71 -6.71 -4.69
C ALA A 111 18.48 -7.98 -4.30
N ILE A 112 17.92 -9.16 -4.55
CA ILE A 112 18.59 -10.45 -4.33
C ILE A 112 19.75 -10.63 -5.32
N ASP A 113 19.52 -10.36 -6.60
CA ASP A 113 20.51 -10.55 -7.66
C ASP A 113 21.69 -9.58 -7.50
N ALA A 114 21.43 -8.36 -7.01
CA ALA A 114 22.45 -7.37 -6.64
C ALA A 114 23.17 -7.67 -5.31
N GLY A 115 22.77 -8.71 -4.57
CA GLY A 115 23.34 -9.06 -3.27
C GLY A 115 22.96 -8.12 -2.11
N VAL A 116 21.98 -7.23 -2.32
CA VAL A 116 21.47 -6.28 -1.32
C VAL A 116 20.48 -6.94 -0.36
N ALA A 117 19.72 -7.91 -0.84
CA ALA A 117 18.77 -8.68 -0.05
C ALA A 117 19.17 -10.17 0.01
N PRO A 118 18.96 -10.83 1.17
CA PRO A 118 19.24 -12.26 1.28
C PRO A 118 18.26 -13.08 0.42
N LYS A 119 18.75 -14.19 -0.13
CA LYS A 119 17.90 -15.18 -0.76
C LYS A 119 16.88 -15.71 0.26
N PRO A 120 15.58 -15.80 -0.10
CA PRO A 120 14.56 -16.33 0.79
C PRO A 120 14.87 -17.79 1.17
N ALA A 121 14.87 -18.09 2.47
CA ALA A 121 15.10 -19.45 2.96
C ALA A 121 14.00 -20.43 2.52
N HIS A 122 12.77 -19.93 2.36
CA HIS A 122 11.61 -20.71 1.94
C HIS A 122 10.76 -19.92 0.94
N ARG A 123 10.13 -20.65 0.01
CA ARG A 123 9.18 -20.09 -0.97
C ARG A 123 7.72 -20.14 -0.49
N ARG A 124 7.46 -20.75 0.66
CA ARG A 124 6.12 -20.86 1.23
C ARG A 124 5.88 -19.77 2.25
N LEU A 125 4.70 -19.17 2.17
CA LEU A 125 4.23 -18.22 3.16
C LEU A 125 4.13 -18.90 4.53
N ASP A 126 4.55 -18.19 5.58
CA ASP A 126 4.30 -18.62 6.96
C ASP A 126 2.78 -18.67 7.21
N SER A 127 2.27 -19.84 7.58
CA SER A 127 0.83 -20.08 7.75
C SER A 127 0.19 -19.20 8.82
N GLY A 128 0.95 -18.74 9.81
CA GLY A 128 0.48 -17.82 10.85
C GLY A 128 0.69 -16.34 10.51
N ALA A 129 1.21 -16.00 9.32
CA ALA A 129 1.53 -14.61 8.98
C ALA A 129 0.28 -13.72 8.93
N LEU A 130 -0.82 -14.23 8.37
CA LEU A 130 -2.07 -13.51 8.25
C LEU A 130 -2.71 -13.22 9.62
N ASP A 131 -2.87 -14.24 10.46
CA ASP A 131 -3.46 -14.10 11.80
C ASP A 131 -2.68 -13.08 12.64
N ARG A 132 -1.35 -13.13 12.57
CA ARG A 132 -0.49 -12.18 13.28
C ARG A 132 -0.53 -10.76 12.69
N MET A 133 -0.84 -10.60 11.39
CA MET A 133 -1.04 -9.30 10.78
C MET A 133 -2.38 -8.70 11.24
N LEU A 134 -3.46 -9.49 11.17
CA LEU A 134 -4.80 -9.08 11.61
C LEU A 134 -4.85 -8.76 13.10
N SER A 135 -4.20 -9.58 13.94
CA SER A 135 -4.13 -9.32 15.38
C SER A 135 -3.42 -8.01 15.70
N ARG A 136 -2.29 -7.71 15.03
CA ARG A 136 -1.60 -6.42 15.21
C ARG A 136 -2.44 -5.24 14.72
N ALA A 137 -3.10 -5.39 13.58
CA ALA A 137 -4.00 -4.37 13.05
C ALA A 137 -5.13 -4.06 14.03
N ALA A 138 -5.78 -5.11 14.56
CA ALA A 138 -6.87 -4.96 15.53
C ALA A 138 -6.43 -4.23 16.80
N SER A 139 -5.25 -4.55 17.34
CA SER A 139 -4.69 -3.83 18.49
C SER A 139 -4.38 -2.37 18.17
N ALA A 140 -3.79 -2.10 17.00
CA ALA A 140 -3.38 -0.76 16.57
C ALA A 140 -4.56 0.19 16.30
N LEU A 141 -5.76 -0.35 16.04
CA LEU A 141 -6.97 0.46 15.87
C LEU A 141 -7.35 1.28 17.11
N THR A 142 -6.90 0.89 18.30
CA THR A 142 -7.13 1.62 19.55
C THR A 142 -6.54 3.04 19.50
N ASP A 143 -5.39 3.19 18.84
CA ASP A 143 -4.65 4.45 18.71
C ASP A 143 -4.78 5.06 17.30
N ALA A 144 -5.82 4.67 16.56
CA ALA A 144 -6.01 5.12 15.19
C ALA A 144 -6.31 6.63 15.10
N THR A 145 -5.69 7.29 14.13
CA THR A 145 -6.07 8.64 13.72
C THR A 145 -7.26 8.56 12.77
N VAL A 146 -8.31 9.33 13.04
CA VAL A 146 -9.53 9.37 12.21
C VAL A 146 -9.78 10.78 11.73
N THR A 147 -9.84 10.97 10.41
CA THR A 147 -10.10 12.28 9.78
C THR A 147 -11.29 12.18 8.82
N PRO A 148 -12.02 13.27 8.55
CA PRO A 148 -12.96 13.31 7.42
C PRO A 148 -12.22 12.96 6.11
N SER A 149 -12.85 12.18 5.25
CA SER A 149 -12.33 11.91 3.91
C SER A 149 -12.62 13.10 2.98
N VAL A 150 -11.95 13.15 1.82
CA VAL A 150 -12.23 14.15 0.76
C VAL A 150 -13.64 14.01 0.18
N GLY A 151 -14.17 12.80 0.20
CA GLY A 151 -15.53 12.47 -0.21
C GLY A 151 -16.38 12.00 0.97
N LEU A 152 -17.19 10.98 0.74
CA LEU A 152 -18.00 10.38 1.79
C LEU A 152 -17.14 9.52 2.74
N GLY A 153 -17.47 9.59 4.03
CA GLY A 153 -16.85 8.74 5.05
C GLY A 153 -15.67 9.39 5.77
N ARG A 154 -14.86 8.54 6.39
CA ARG A 154 -13.76 8.89 7.28
C ARG A 154 -12.56 8.05 6.92
N ASP A 155 -11.40 8.69 6.81
CA ASP A 155 -10.13 8.01 6.65
C ASP A 155 -9.61 7.64 8.04
N VAL A 156 -9.29 6.37 8.23
CA VAL A 156 -8.70 5.82 9.45
C VAL A 156 -7.27 5.42 9.12
N ARG A 157 -6.30 5.88 9.91
CA ARG A 157 -4.89 5.51 9.78
C ARG A 157 -4.39 4.98 11.11
N PHE A 158 -3.70 3.85 11.08
CA PHE A 158 -3.14 3.22 12.27
C PHE A 158 -1.81 2.56 11.93
N SER A 159 -0.98 2.37 12.95
CA SER A 159 0.29 1.67 12.79
C SER A 159 0.65 0.93 14.07
N ALA A 160 1.42 -0.13 13.91
CA ALA A 160 2.04 -0.89 14.98
C ALA A 160 3.41 -1.38 14.49
N PRO A 161 4.24 -1.96 15.37
CA PRO A 161 5.52 -2.51 14.93
C PRO A 161 5.34 -3.49 13.77
N LYS A 162 5.94 -3.15 12.61
CA LYS A 162 5.91 -3.93 11.36
C LYS A 162 4.53 -4.01 10.70
N ILE A 163 3.65 -3.04 10.96
CA ILE A 163 2.40 -2.89 10.22
C ILE A 163 1.98 -1.43 10.12
N VAL A 164 1.55 -1.03 8.93
CA VAL A 164 0.82 0.22 8.69
C VAL A 164 -0.52 -0.16 8.08
N GLY A 165 -1.58 0.50 8.53
CA GLY A 165 -2.92 0.25 8.03
C GLY A 165 -3.69 1.52 7.75
N THR A 166 -4.51 1.44 6.72
CA THR A 166 -5.49 2.47 6.37
C THR A 166 -6.85 1.83 6.19
N ALA A 167 -7.90 2.58 6.48
CA ALA A 167 -9.26 2.18 6.14
C ALA A 167 -10.11 3.39 5.75
N LEU A 168 -10.98 3.20 4.77
CA LEU A 168 -12.08 4.11 4.48
C LEU A 168 -13.34 3.57 5.16
N VAL A 169 -13.96 4.36 6.04
CA VAL A 169 -15.16 3.96 6.78
C VAL A 169 -16.31 4.89 6.45
N HIS A 170 -17.45 4.33 6.06
CA HIS A 170 -18.69 5.07 5.83
C HIS A 170 -19.88 4.31 6.45
N ASP A 171 -20.80 5.01 7.09
CA ASP A 171 -21.97 4.43 7.76
C ASP A 171 -21.68 3.22 8.66
N ARG A 172 -20.61 3.33 9.47
CA ARG A 172 -20.12 2.28 10.39
C ARG A 172 -19.69 0.98 9.68
N ARG A 173 -19.39 1.05 8.38
CA ARG A 173 -18.84 -0.06 7.58
C ARG A 173 -17.47 0.32 7.04
N ALA A 174 -16.53 -0.60 7.12
CA ALA A 174 -15.26 -0.47 6.41
C ALA A 174 -15.50 -0.75 4.93
N ILE A 175 -15.31 0.27 4.10
CA ILE A 175 -15.46 0.20 2.64
C ILE A 175 -14.21 -0.42 2.01
N HIS A 176 -13.04 0.00 2.50
CA HIS A 176 -11.75 -0.55 2.12
C HIS A 176 -10.83 -0.55 3.33
N VAL A 177 -10.05 -1.61 3.49
CA VAL A 177 -8.97 -1.72 4.48
C VAL A 177 -7.72 -2.19 3.74
N ALA A 178 -6.62 -1.47 3.92
CA ALA A 178 -5.31 -1.88 3.42
C ALA A 178 -4.33 -2.02 4.58
N LEU A 179 -3.60 -3.14 4.62
CA LEU A 179 -2.55 -3.41 5.59
C LEU A 179 -1.23 -3.67 4.84
N PHE A 180 -0.16 -3.07 5.31
CA PHE A 180 1.18 -3.18 4.74
C PHE A 180 2.20 -3.51 5.82
N ARG A 181 3.27 -4.21 5.45
CA ARG A 181 4.36 -4.59 6.35
C ARG A 181 5.65 -3.85 6.02
#